data_AF-A0A518ETN5-F1
#
_entry.id   AF-A0A518ETN5-F1
#
_cell.length_a   1.000
_cell.length_b   1.000
_cell.length_c   1.000
_cell.angle_alpha   90.00
_cell.angle_beta   90.00
_cell.angle_gamma   90.00
#
_symmetry.space_group_name_H-M   'P 1'
#
loop_
_entity.id
_entity.type
_entity.pdbx_description
1 polymer ?
#
loop_
_entity_poly.entity_id
_entity_poly.type
_entity_poly.pdbx_seq_one_letter_code
_entity_poly.pdbx_strand_id
1 'polypeptide(L)'
;MGVSKEQLLGVVEATLPRELFDERSLAALDYADAMTVDTAADPFVTDAIFERVAAHFSTVEIVGLTELIAWENASARFNRALGVSSQHLWPST
;
A
#
# COMPACT_ATOMS: atom_id res chain seq x y z
N MET A 1 5.00 -16.95 -5.33
CA MET A 1 4.63 -15.67 -4.70
C MET A 1 3.54 -15.05 -5.56
N GLY A 2 2.43 -14.59 -4.96
CA GLY A 2 1.15 -14.31 -5.63
C GLY A 2 1.07 -12.98 -6.41
N VAL A 3 2.19 -12.40 -6.82
CA VAL A 3 2.24 -11.13 -7.58
C VAL A 3 3.21 -11.31 -8.75
N SER A 4 2.83 -10.91 -9.96
CA SER A 4 3.66 -11.00 -11.16
C SER A 4 4.74 -9.92 -11.19
N LYS A 5 5.76 -10.10 -12.04
CA LYS A 5 6.82 -9.09 -12.23
C LYS A 5 6.26 -7.79 -12.78
N GLU A 6 5.29 -7.86 -13.69
CA GLU A 6 4.60 -6.70 -14.25
C GLU A 6 3.79 -5.95 -13.19
N GLN A 7 3.09 -6.67 -12.31
CA GLN A 7 2.38 -6.07 -11.17
C GLN A 7 3.36 -5.38 -10.21
N LEU A 8 4.48 -6.04 -9.87
CA LEU A 8 5.54 -5.47 -9.03
C LEU A 8 6.13 -4.18 -9.64
N LEU A 9 6.47 -4.20 -10.93
CA LEU A 9 7.00 -3.02 -11.62
C LEU A 9 5.97 -1.89 -11.68
N GLY A 10 4.71 -2.19 -11.94
CA GLY A 10 3.63 -1.20 -11.96
C GLY A 10 3.48 -0.43 -10.65
N VAL A 11 3.67 -1.09 -9.50
CA VAL A 11 3.67 -0.44 -8.18
C VAL A 11 4.93 0.40 -7.98
N VAL A 12 6.12 -0.15 -8.29
CA VAL A 12 7.41 0.52 -8.05
C VAL A 12 7.58 1.79 -8.89
N GLU A 13 7.12 1.77 -10.14
CA GLU A 13 7.23 2.91 -11.06
C GLU A 13 6.10 3.94 -10.87
N ALA A 14 5.17 3.69 -9.95
CA ALA A 14 3.93 4.47 -9.78
C ALA A 14 3.08 4.58 -11.08
N THR A 15 3.30 3.68 -12.05
CA THR A 15 2.58 3.65 -13.33
C THR A 15 1.26 2.89 -13.22
N LEU A 16 1.10 2.02 -12.21
CA LEU A 16 -0.11 1.26 -11.84
C LEU A 16 -1.16 1.09 -12.96
N PRO A 17 -0.87 0.32 -14.04
CA PRO A 17 -1.90 -0.01 -15.02
C PRO A 17 -2.97 -0.83 -14.29
N ARG A 18 -4.14 -0.23 -14.01
CA ARG A 18 -5.15 -0.81 -13.12
C ARG A 18 -5.67 -2.15 -13.66
N GLU A 19 -5.56 -2.36 -14.96
CA GLU A 19 -5.92 -3.59 -15.67
C GLU A 19 -5.05 -4.80 -15.27
N LEU A 20 -3.88 -4.57 -14.66
CA LEU A 20 -3.00 -5.64 -14.15
C LEU A 20 -3.44 -6.19 -12.79
N PHE A 21 -4.39 -5.55 -12.11
CA PHE A 21 -4.80 -5.89 -10.76
C PHE A 21 -6.28 -6.24 -10.73
N ASP A 22 -6.64 -7.25 -9.93
CA ASP A 22 -8.04 -7.53 -9.66
C ASP A 22 -8.64 -6.48 -8.70
N GLU A 23 -9.97 -6.46 -8.59
CA GLU A 23 -10.68 -5.48 -7.76
C GLU A 23 -10.25 -5.54 -6.29
N ARG A 24 -9.97 -6.75 -5.79
CA ARG A 24 -9.46 -6.98 -4.43
C ARG A 24 -8.09 -6.31 -4.22
N SER A 25 -7.17 -6.48 -5.16
CA SER A 25 -5.84 -5.86 -5.11
C SER A 25 -5.92 -4.34 -5.23
N LEU A 26 -6.76 -3.84 -6.14
CA LEU A 26 -6.99 -2.40 -6.29
C LEU A 26 -7.59 -1.77 -5.04
N ALA A 27 -8.52 -2.45 -4.36
CA ALA A 27 -9.07 -1.98 -3.09
C ALA A 27 -7.99 -1.89 -1.99
N ALA A 28 -7.09 -2.86 -1.91
CA ALA A 28 -5.97 -2.83 -0.96
C ALA A 28 -4.96 -1.71 -1.28
N LEU A 29 -4.67 -1.47 -2.57
CA LEU A 29 -3.77 -0.40 -3.00
C LEU A 29 -4.34 0.99 -2.68
N ASP A 30 -5.62 1.25 -3.03
CA ASP A 30 -6.26 2.54 -2.73
C ASP A 30 -6.33 2.80 -1.21
N TYR A 31 -6.52 1.75 -0.41
CA TYR A 31 -6.48 1.83 1.04
C TYR A 31 -5.08 2.14 1.58
N ALA A 32 -4.05 1.49 1.04
CA ALA A 32 -2.65 1.76 1.39
C ALA A 32 -2.22 3.19 1.03
N ASP A 33 -2.63 3.69 -0.15
CA ASP A 33 -2.37 5.07 -0.57
C ASP A 33 -3.01 6.07 0.40
N ALA A 34 -4.29 5.87 0.73
CA ALA A 34 -5.01 6.73 1.69
C ALA A 34 -4.34 6.75 3.07
N MET A 35 -3.88 5.60 3.57
CA MET A 35 -3.14 5.50 4.83
C MET A 35 -1.73 6.11 4.81
N THR A 36 -1.18 6.44 3.63
CA THR A 36 0.21 6.87 3.44
C THR A 36 0.34 8.34 3.10
N VAL A 37 -0.54 8.88 2.26
CA VAL A 37 -0.39 10.22 1.67
C VAL A 37 -0.75 11.33 2.66
N ASP A 38 -1.75 11.15 3.52
CA ASP A 38 -2.30 12.26 4.29
C ASP A 38 -2.80 11.87 5.69
N THR A 39 -1.88 11.42 6.56
CA THR A 39 -2.21 11.14 7.96
C THR A 39 -2.58 12.39 8.78
N ALA A 40 -2.48 13.58 8.18
CA ALA A 40 -2.90 14.84 8.79
C ALA A 40 -4.31 15.27 8.35
N ALA A 41 -4.85 14.71 7.27
CA ALA A 41 -6.24 14.88 6.86
C ALA A 41 -7.19 14.03 7.70
N ASP A 42 -8.37 14.57 7.97
CA ASP A 42 -9.46 13.90 8.67
C ASP A 42 -10.75 13.93 7.82
N PRO A 43 -11.34 12.77 7.46
CA PRO A 43 -10.81 11.41 7.69
C PRO A 43 -9.76 11.01 6.64
N PHE A 44 -8.63 10.47 7.11
CA PHE A 44 -7.54 9.98 6.25
C PHE A 44 -7.98 8.84 5.32
N VAL A 45 -8.86 7.96 5.80
CA VAL A 45 -9.58 6.96 5.00
C VAL A 45 -11.04 7.37 4.99
N THR A 46 -11.55 7.70 3.81
CA THR A 46 -12.98 8.01 3.62
C THR A 46 -13.83 6.75 3.69
N ASP A 47 -15.11 6.91 4.04
CA ASP A 47 -16.07 5.80 4.07
C ASP A 47 -16.13 5.04 2.74
N ALA A 48 -16.07 5.75 1.61
CA ALA A 48 -16.07 5.13 0.28
C ALA A 48 -14.87 4.20 0.03
N ILE A 49 -13.69 4.54 0.58
CA ILE A 49 -12.51 3.68 0.49
C ILE A 49 -12.68 2.48 1.43
N PHE A 50 -13.16 2.71 2.65
CA PHE A 50 -13.37 1.64 3.62
C PHE A 50 -14.42 0.62 3.15
N GLU A 51 -15.53 1.07 2.58
CA GLU A 51 -16.59 0.21 2.02
C GLU A 51 -16.05 -0.67 0.88
N ARG A 52 -15.21 -0.12 0.00
CA ARG A 52 -14.57 -0.89 -1.08
C ARG A 52 -13.65 -1.98 -0.54
N VAL A 53 -12.89 -1.72 0.52
CA VAL A 53 -12.08 -2.74 1.19
C VAL A 53 -12.99 -3.79 1.85
N ALA A 54 -14.02 -3.37 2.57
CA ALA A 54 -14.96 -4.26 3.25
C ALA A 54 -15.75 -5.18 2.30
N ALA A 55 -15.89 -4.79 1.03
CA ALA A 55 -16.49 -5.66 0.01
C ALA A 55 -15.61 -6.87 -0.36
N HIS A 56 -14.29 -6.81 -0.14
CA HIS A 56 -13.34 -7.85 -0.57
C HIS A 56 -12.56 -8.53 0.57
N PHE A 57 -12.57 -7.96 1.77
CA PHE A 57 -11.82 -8.43 2.93
C PHE A 57 -12.74 -8.59 4.15
N SER A 58 -12.56 -9.67 4.88
CA SER A 58 -13.18 -9.85 6.20
C SER A 58 -12.61 -8.86 7.22
N THR A 59 -13.33 -8.60 8.30
CA THR A 59 -12.88 -7.70 9.38
C THR A 59 -11.48 -8.07 9.90
N VAL A 60 -11.17 -9.38 10.03
CA VAL A 60 -9.85 -9.84 10.47
C VAL A 60 -8.77 -9.51 9.44
N GLU A 61 -9.05 -9.71 8.15
CA GLU A 61 -8.12 -9.36 7.08
C GLU A 61 -7.90 -7.85 6.98
N ILE A 62 -8.94 -7.04 7.21
CA ILE A 62 -8.83 -5.57 7.23
C ILE A 62 -7.90 -5.15 8.38
N VAL A 63 -8.10 -5.68 9.59
CA VAL A 63 -7.22 -5.37 10.73
C VAL A 63 -5.77 -5.71 10.42
N GLY A 64 -5.51 -6.89 9.85
CA GLY A 64 -4.15 -7.29 9.45
C GLY A 64 -3.56 -6.41 8.35
N LEU A 65 -4.38 -6.01 7.36
CA LEU A 65 -3.97 -5.10 6.29
C LEU A 65 -3.60 -3.72 6.87
N THR A 66 -4.44 -3.16 7.74
CA THR A 66 -4.20 -1.90 8.44
C THR A 66 -2.91 -1.96 9.27
N GLU A 67 -2.71 -3.05 10.04
CA GLU A 67 -1.51 -3.24 10.85
C GLU A 67 -0.24 -3.24 9.99
N LEU A 68 -0.24 -4.01 8.89
CA LEU A 68 0.91 -4.11 7.99
C LEU A 68 1.25 -2.76 7.36
N ILE A 69 0.25 -2.04 6.84
CA ILE A 69 0.46 -0.71 6.24
C ILE A 69 0.98 0.28 7.28
N ALA A 70 0.40 0.28 8.49
CA ALA A 70 0.84 1.16 9.56
C ALA A 70 2.30 0.89 9.97
N TRP A 71 2.68 -0.39 10.07
CA TRP A 71 4.04 -0.80 10.37
C TRP A 71 5.04 -0.36 9.29
N GLU A 72 4.74 -0.59 8.01
CA GLU A 72 5.59 -0.14 6.91
C GLU A 72 5.74 1.38 6.88
N ASN A 73 4.66 2.13 7.11
CA ASN A 73 4.71 3.59 7.18
C ASN A 73 5.54 4.09 8.37
N ALA A 74 5.51 3.40 9.51
CA ALA A 74 6.37 3.71 10.65
C ALA A 74 7.84 3.36 10.35
N SER A 75 8.10 2.19 9.78
CA SER A 75 9.43 1.72 9.36
C SER A 75 10.09 2.68 8.36
N ALA A 76 9.36 3.11 7.33
CA ALA A 76 9.84 4.08 6.35
C ALA A 76 10.19 5.44 6.99
N ARG A 77 9.36 5.92 7.94
CA ARG A 77 9.63 7.16 8.68
C ARG A 77 10.86 7.04 9.58
N PHE A 78 11.01 5.91 10.26
CA PHE A 78 12.18 5.60 11.08
C PHE A 78 13.47 5.57 10.25
N ASN A 79 13.47 4.83 9.13
CA ASN A 79 14.61 4.73 8.23
C ASN A 79 15.01 6.10 7.67
N ARG A 80 14.04 6.92 7.25
CA ARG A 80 14.31 8.30 6.80
C ARG A 80 14.90 9.17 7.90
N ALA A 81 14.36 9.11 9.12
CA ALA A 81 14.86 9.90 10.25
C ALA A 81 16.30 9.55 10.63
N LEU A 82 16.71 8.29 10.46
CA LEU A 82 18.07 7.82 10.75
C LEU A 82 19.01 7.86 9.54
N GLY A 83 18.55 8.30 8.36
CA GLY A 83 19.36 8.31 7.14
C GLY A 83 19.76 6.91 6.64
N VAL A 84 18.98 5.88 6.98
CA VAL A 84 19.21 4.51 6.50
C VAL A 84 18.89 4.48 5.01
N SER A 85 19.91 4.23 4.18
CA SER A 85 19.79 4.16 2.72
C SER A 85 19.33 2.78 2.26
N SER A 86 18.75 2.74 1.05
CA SER A 86 18.38 1.47 0.43
C SER A 86 19.64 0.64 0.16
N GLN A 87 19.55 -0.67 0.41
CA GLN A 87 20.68 -1.59 0.26
C GLN A 87 21.01 -1.94 -1.21
N HIS A 88 20.43 -1.23 -2.19
CA HIS A 88 20.63 -1.45 -3.63
C HIS A 88 20.49 -2.92 -4.07
N LEU A 89 19.64 -3.68 -3.37
CA LEU A 89 19.41 -5.10 -3.64
C LEU A 89 18.56 -5.32 -4.91
N TRP A 90 17.89 -4.27 -5.38
CA TRP A 90 17.20 -4.26 -6.65
C TRP A 90 18.06 -3.53 -7.70
N PRO A 91 18.27 -4.09 -8.90
CA PRO A 91 19.01 -3.40 -9.95
C PRO A 91 18.24 -2.15 -10.36
N SER A 92 18.83 -0.98 -10.09
CA SER A 92 18.38 0.29 -10.67
C SER A 92 18.87 0.34 -12.12
N THR A 93 17.95 0.17 -13.07
CA THR A 93 18.19 0.42 -14.51
C THR A 93 18.35 1.90 -14.80
#